data_AF-A0A352NMP2-F1
#
_entry.id   AF-A0A352NMP2-F1
#
_cell.length_a   1.000
_cell.length_b   1.000
_cell.length_c   1.000
_cell.angle_alpha   90.00
_cell.angle_beta   90.00
_cell.angle_gamma   90.00
#
_symmetry.space_group_name_H-M   'P 1'
#
loop_
_entity.id
_entity.type
_entity.pdbx_description
1 polymer ?
#
loop_
_entity_poly.entity_id
_entity_poly.type
_entity_poly.pdbx_seq_one_letter_code
_entity_poly.pdbx_strand_id
1 'polypeptide(L)'
;MNRKKKIFLFSLLIFMIAGLLCVTAGCKRSSTGIKTVQLSPAEQAAQKISGYSNPDAVISVYELNDMINDPNLVLLDARGGTSRTLKAILAEGYLPGAIQIIASHYQDPARWNSIAPAKYIERYLRELGLDNYSKIVIYGNDNCLQGRVYWMLKMYGCDNEV
;
A
#
# COMPACT_ATOMS: atom_id res chain seq x y z
N MET A 1 -0.10 -75.13 -28.10
CA MET A 1 -0.61 -73.84 -27.56
C MET A 1 -1.75 -73.34 -28.43
N ASN A 2 -2.95 -73.13 -27.85
CA ASN A 2 -4.21 -72.95 -28.59
C ASN A 2 -4.29 -71.56 -29.27
N ARG A 3 -4.94 -71.46 -30.45
CA ARG A 3 -4.94 -70.24 -31.30
C ARG A 3 -5.40 -68.97 -30.54
N LYS A 4 -6.36 -69.13 -29.62
CA LYS A 4 -6.85 -68.04 -28.74
C LYS A 4 -5.79 -67.55 -27.75
N LYS A 5 -4.94 -68.44 -27.21
CA LYS A 5 -3.83 -68.07 -26.30
C LYS A 5 -2.72 -67.32 -27.05
N LYS A 6 -2.44 -67.69 -28.31
CA LYS A 6 -1.48 -66.96 -29.16
C LYS A 6 -1.95 -65.53 -29.45
N ILE A 7 -3.23 -65.34 -29.77
CA ILE A 7 -3.81 -64.00 -30.01
C ILE A 7 -3.77 -63.14 -28.74
N PHE A 8 -4.09 -63.73 -27.58
CA PHE A 8 -4.04 -63.02 -26.30
C PHE A 8 -2.62 -62.58 -25.92
N LEU A 9 -1.62 -63.48 -26.06
CA LEU A 9 -0.21 -63.12 -25.82
C LEU A 9 0.31 -62.07 -26.79
N PHE A 10 -0.11 -62.11 -28.07
CA PHE A 10 0.30 -61.11 -29.06
C PHE A 10 -0.30 -59.74 -28.74
N SER A 11 -1.57 -59.69 -28.31
CA SER A 11 -2.23 -58.45 -27.90
C SER A 11 -1.61 -57.85 -26.63
N LEU A 12 -1.18 -58.69 -25.67
CA LEU A 12 -0.48 -58.25 -24.46
C LEU A 12 0.91 -57.67 -24.79
N LEU A 13 1.61 -58.26 -25.75
CA LEU A 13 2.92 -57.79 -26.19
C LEU A 13 2.83 -56.45 -26.93
N ILE A 14 1.81 -56.25 -27.76
CA ILE A 14 1.56 -54.97 -28.45
C ILE A 14 1.23 -53.86 -27.45
N PHE A 15 0.42 -54.13 -26.42
CA PHE A 15 0.12 -53.16 -25.36
C PHE A 15 1.36 -52.78 -24.53
N MET A 16 2.26 -53.73 -24.25
CA MET A 16 3.53 -53.42 -23.56
C MET A 16 4.48 -52.58 -24.43
N ILE A 17 4.57 -52.86 -25.73
CA ILE A 17 5.42 -52.09 -26.66
C ILE A 17 4.86 -50.67 -26.85
N ALA A 18 3.53 -50.51 -26.94
CA ALA A 18 2.89 -49.19 -27.01
C ALA A 18 3.09 -48.37 -25.72
N GLY A 19 3.08 -49.03 -24.54
CA GLY A 19 3.39 -48.38 -23.26
C GLY A 19 4.84 -47.89 -23.17
N LEU A 20 5.78 -48.62 -23.77
CA LEU A 20 7.21 -48.25 -23.75
C LEU A 20 7.54 -47.09 -24.71
N LEU A 21 6.82 -46.95 -25.82
CA LEU A 21 6.96 -45.82 -26.76
C LEU A 21 6.44 -44.49 -26.20
N CYS A 22 5.45 -44.50 -25.30
CA CYS A 22 4.94 -43.28 -24.66
C CYS A 22 5.88 -42.66 -23.60
N VAL A 23 6.91 -43.38 -23.14
CA VAL A 23 7.83 -42.89 -22.08
C VAL A 23 8.98 -42.05 -22.64
N THR A 24 9.21 -42.04 -23.97
CA THR A 24 10.33 -41.30 -24.59
C THR A 24 9.93 -39.96 -25.22
N ALA A 25 8.64 -39.62 -25.24
CA ALA A 25 8.14 -38.31 -25.69
C ALA A 25 8.18 -37.24 -24.57
N GLY A 26 9.08 -37.38 -23.60
CA GLY A 26 9.43 -36.32 -22.67
C GLY A 26 10.18 -35.23 -23.41
N CYS A 27 9.45 -34.29 -24.02
CA CYS A 27 9.99 -33.07 -24.60
C CYS A 27 10.99 -32.43 -23.61
N LYS A 28 12.28 -32.38 -23.98
CA LYS A 28 13.23 -31.43 -23.40
C LYS A 28 12.75 -30.03 -23.75
N ARG A 29 11.84 -29.49 -22.94
CA ARG A 29 11.49 -28.08 -22.98
C ARG A 29 12.72 -27.35 -22.43
N SER A 30 13.57 -26.87 -23.34
CA SER A 30 14.59 -25.89 -23.01
C SER A 30 13.84 -24.66 -22.50
N SER A 31 13.75 -24.53 -21.19
CA SER A 31 13.41 -23.26 -20.56
C SER A 31 14.58 -22.34 -20.85
N THR A 32 14.51 -21.62 -21.97
CA THR A 32 15.08 -20.28 -22.03
C THR A 32 14.43 -19.53 -20.88
N GLY A 33 15.11 -19.54 -19.73
CA GLY A 33 14.68 -18.83 -18.55
C GLY A 33 14.62 -17.37 -18.92
N ILE A 34 13.42 -16.89 -19.24
CA ILE A 34 13.09 -15.49 -19.08
C ILE A 34 13.40 -15.24 -17.60
N LYS A 35 14.53 -14.60 -17.32
CA LYS A 35 14.76 -13.99 -16.01
C LYS A 35 13.66 -12.94 -15.90
N THR A 36 12.55 -13.29 -15.28
CA THR A 36 11.60 -12.32 -14.77
C THR A 36 12.42 -11.38 -13.89
N VAL A 37 12.55 -10.12 -14.32
CA VAL A 37 13.21 -9.09 -13.52
C VAL A 37 12.37 -8.97 -12.25
N GLN A 38 12.89 -9.49 -11.14
CA GLN A 38 12.24 -9.37 -9.85
C GLN A 38 12.52 -7.97 -9.32
N LEU A 39 11.50 -7.11 -9.38
CA LEU A 39 11.57 -5.76 -8.85
C LEU A 39 11.87 -5.79 -7.34
N SER A 40 12.65 -4.83 -6.85
CA SER A 40 12.83 -4.57 -5.43
C SER A 40 11.49 -4.17 -4.78
N PRO A 41 11.37 -4.27 -3.45
CA PRO A 41 10.15 -3.84 -2.75
C PRO A 41 9.75 -2.38 -3.01
N ALA A 42 10.73 -1.48 -3.14
CA ALA A 42 10.49 -0.07 -3.47
C ALA A 42 9.94 0.10 -4.89
N GLU A 43 10.52 -0.60 -5.87
CA GLU A 43 10.04 -0.57 -7.26
C GLU A 43 8.64 -1.17 -7.39
N GLN A 44 8.33 -2.24 -6.64
CA GLN A 44 6.99 -2.81 -6.59
C GLN A 44 5.98 -1.81 -6.01
N ALA A 45 6.35 -1.09 -4.95
CA ALA A 45 5.49 -0.08 -4.34
C ALA A 45 5.23 1.09 -5.31
N ALA A 46 6.27 1.61 -5.96
CA ALA A 46 6.15 2.66 -6.97
C ALA A 46 5.28 2.22 -8.16
N GLN A 47 5.48 0.99 -8.65
CA GLN A 47 4.64 0.43 -9.72
C GLN A 47 3.17 0.36 -9.31
N LYS A 48 2.88 -0.11 -8.08
CA LYS A 48 1.52 -0.17 -7.55
C LYS A 48 0.88 1.22 -7.47
N ILE A 49 1.59 2.20 -6.91
CA ILE A 49 1.10 3.58 -6.74
C ILE A 49 0.82 4.23 -8.11
N SER A 50 1.70 4.01 -9.09
CA SER A 50 1.53 4.54 -10.45
C SER A 50 0.24 4.08 -11.16
N GLY A 51 -0.36 2.97 -10.69
CA GLY A 51 -1.63 2.46 -11.21
C GLY A 51 -2.88 3.13 -10.61
N TYR A 52 -2.74 3.99 -9.59
CA TYR A 52 -3.88 4.69 -9.00
C TYR A 52 -4.37 5.84 -9.88
N SER A 53 -5.65 6.18 -9.76
CA SER A 53 -6.22 7.33 -10.49
C SER A 53 -5.66 8.68 -10.04
N ASN A 54 -5.11 8.73 -8.83
CA ASN A 54 -4.40 9.88 -8.29
C ASN A 54 -3.15 9.38 -7.55
N PRO A 55 -2.04 9.10 -8.25
CA PRO A 55 -0.83 8.54 -7.66
C PRO A 55 -0.18 9.51 -6.68
N ASP A 56 -0.28 10.82 -6.91
CA ASP A 56 0.36 11.86 -6.10
C ASP A 56 -0.23 11.99 -4.68
N ALA A 57 -1.39 11.37 -4.41
CA ALA A 57 -2.02 11.39 -3.09
C ALA A 57 -1.52 10.30 -2.12
N VAL A 58 -0.62 9.43 -2.56
CA VAL A 58 -0.13 8.31 -1.75
C VAL A 58 1.36 8.10 -2.01
N ILE A 59 2.14 8.02 -0.95
CA ILE A 59 3.55 7.62 -1.01
C ILE A 59 3.75 6.25 -0.37
N SER A 60 4.83 5.57 -0.75
CA SER A 60 5.29 4.35 -0.09
C SER A 60 6.09 4.65 1.17
N VAL A 61 6.25 3.64 2.02
CA VAL A 61 7.15 3.71 3.18
C VAL A 61 8.62 3.89 2.78
N TYR A 62 9.00 3.48 1.57
CA TYR A 62 10.35 3.65 1.04
C TYR A 62 10.60 5.12 0.68
N GLU A 63 9.66 5.75 -0.02
CA GLU A 63 9.71 7.18 -0.32
C GLU A 63 9.73 8.04 0.94
N LEU A 64 8.90 7.72 1.94
CA LEU A 64 8.93 8.41 3.23
C LEU A 64 10.29 8.27 3.93
N ASN A 65 10.89 7.07 3.91
CA ASN A 65 12.19 6.84 4.53
C ASN A 65 13.30 7.67 3.86
N ASP A 66 13.23 7.86 2.54
CA ASP A 66 14.21 8.66 1.79
C ASP A 66 14.13 10.16 2.12
N MET A 67 12.95 10.66 2.52
CA MET A 67 12.73 12.06 2.90
C MET A 67 12.59 12.29 4.40
N ILE A 68 12.82 11.28 5.26
CA ILE A 68 12.54 11.38 6.70
C ILE A 68 13.33 12.50 7.41
N ASN A 69 14.44 12.92 6.82
CA ASN A 69 15.30 14.00 7.31
C ASN A 69 15.11 15.33 6.54
N ASP A 70 14.14 15.42 5.63
CA ASP A 70 13.81 16.66 4.93
C ASP A 70 13.29 17.68 5.96
N PRO A 71 13.91 18.88 6.07
CA PRO A 71 13.47 19.90 7.03
C PRO A 71 12.08 20.46 6.74
N ASN A 72 11.56 20.29 5.51
CA ASN A 72 10.21 20.71 5.13
C ASN A 72 9.18 19.59 5.34
N LEU A 73 9.58 18.37 5.71
CA LEU A 73 8.65 17.28 5.96
C LEU A 73 7.87 17.51 7.27
N VAL A 74 6.55 17.46 7.17
CA VAL A 74 5.64 17.47 8.30
C VAL A 74 4.84 16.18 8.31
N LEU A 75 5.01 15.41 9.39
CA LEU A 75 4.27 14.18 9.60
C LEU A 75 3.03 14.44 10.45
N LEU A 76 1.84 14.12 9.93
CA LEU A 76 0.59 14.20 10.67
C LEU A 76 0.12 12.79 11.07
N ASP A 77 0.09 12.51 12.37
CA ASP A 77 -0.43 11.27 12.95
C ASP A 77 -1.94 11.40 13.20
N ALA A 78 -2.73 10.80 12.32
CA ALA A 78 -4.20 10.79 12.38
C ALA A 78 -4.78 9.52 13.03
N ARG A 79 -3.99 8.70 13.74
CA ARG A 79 -4.48 7.46 14.37
C ARG A 79 -5.51 7.73 15.48
N GLY A 80 -5.48 8.90 16.09
CA GLY A 80 -6.34 9.28 17.22
C GLY A 80 -7.66 9.93 16.78
N GLY A 81 -8.79 9.36 17.18
CA GLY A 81 -10.11 9.99 16.96
C GLY A 81 -10.52 10.97 18.06
N THR A 82 -10.01 10.79 19.27
CA THR A 82 -10.40 11.51 20.49
C THR A 82 -9.18 11.74 21.39
N SER A 83 -9.31 12.62 22.40
CA SER A 83 -8.26 12.81 23.41
C SER A 83 -7.95 11.53 24.20
N ARG A 84 -8.95 10.65 24.39
CA ARG A 84 -8.75 9.35 25.04
C ARG A 84 -7.86 8.43 24.19
N THR A 85 -8.17 8.30 22.90
CA THR A 85 -7.37 7.47 21.98
C THR A 85 -6.00 8.07 21.72
N LEU A 86 -5.88 9.41 21.71
CA LEU A 86 -4.60 10.11 21.59
C LEU A 86 -3.63 9.68 22.69
N LYS A 87 -4.08 9.62 23.94
CA LYS A 87 -3.24 9.18 25.06
C LYS A 87 -2.75 7.73 24.90
N ALA A 88 -3.58 6.86 24.34
CA ALA A 88 -3.20 5.47 24.08
C ALA A 88 -2.12 5.37 22.98
N ILE A 89 -2.32 6.02 21.84
CA ILE A 89 -1.35 5.96 20.72
C ILE A 89 0.00 6.59 21.07
N LEU A 90 0.02 7.62 21.93
CA LEU A 90 1.27 8.22 22.39
C LEU A 90 2.09 7.25 23.25
N ALA A 91 1.43 6.34 23.98
CA ALA A 91 2.11 5.32 24.78
C ALA A 91 2.64 4.14 23.94
N GLU A 92 2.06 3.90 22.76
CA GLU A 92 2.47 2.84 21.82
C GLU A 92 3.71 3.22 21.00
N GLY A 93 3.98 4.53 20.87
CA GLY A 93 5.02 5.08 20.02
C GLY A 93 4.48 5.63 18.69
N TYR A 94 5.25 6.54 18.11
CA TYR A 94 4.93 7.27 16.88
C TYR A 94 6.23 7.65 16.15
N LEU A 95 6.12 8.05 14.88
CA LEU A 95 7.28 8.49 14.11
C LEU A 95 7.91 9.74 14.76
N PRO A 96 9.25 9.81 14.93
CA PRO A 96 9.91 10.99 15.47
C PRO A 96 9.50 12.27 14.73
N GLY A 97 9.14 13.31 15.47
CA GLY A 97 8.69 14.59 14.90
C GLY A 97 7.24 14.62 14.40
N ALA A 98 6.49 13.50 14.45
CA ALA A 98 5.09 13.50 14.04
C ALA A 98 4.20 14.32 14.98
N ILE A 99 3.31 15.10 14.37
CA ILE A 99 2.32 15.94 15.03
C ILE A 99 0.98 15.19 15.06
N GLN A 100 0.42 15.01 16.26
CA GLN A 100 -0.85 14.30 16.39
C GLN A 100 -2.03 15.20 16.04
N ILE A 101 -2.87 14.73 15.11
CA ILE A 101 -4.08 15.43 14.69
C ILE A 101 -5.31 14.57 14.99
N ILE A 102 -6.24 15.09 15.80
CA ILE A 102 -7.47 14.41 16.18
C ILE A 102 -8.69 15.23 15.81
N ALA A 103 -9.87 14.62 15.83
CA ALA A 103 -11.14 15.26 15.46
C ALA A 103 -11.36 16.63 16.10
N SER A 104 -11.06 16.79 17.39
CA SER A 104 -11.26 18.06 18.11
C SER A 104 -10.36 19.19 17.64
N HIS A 105 -9.30 18.92 16.87
CA HIS A 105 -8.43 19.95 16.31
C HIS A 105 -9.02 20.59 15.05
N TYR A 106 -9.88 19.86 14.32
CA TYR A 106 -10.38 20.30 13.02
C TYR A 106 -11.91 20.29 12.87
N GLN A 107 -12.67 19.80 13.85
CA GLN A 107 -14.13 19.85 13.81
C GLN A 107 -14.68 21.17 14.37
N ASP A 108 -15.77 21.64 13.79
CA ASP A 108 -16.52 22.79 14.29
C ASP A 108 -17.26 22.41 15.59
N PRO A 109 -16.92 23.00 16.75
CA PRO A 109 -17.59 22.68 18.01
C PRO A 109 -19.07 23.10 18.02
N ALA A 110 -19.47 24.03 17.16
CA ALA A 110 -20.86 24.48 17.03
C ALA A 110 -21.68 23.61 16.08
N ARG A 111 -21.04 22.81 15.21
CA ARG A 111 -21.73 22.00 14.20
C ARG A 111 -21.20 20.57 14.19
N TRP A 112 -22.04 19.66 14.67
CA TRP A 112 -21.73 18.24 14.74
C TRP A 112 -21.16 17.71 13.42
N ASN A 113 -20.00 17.06 13.53
CA ASN A 113 -19.29 16.40 12.44
C ASN A 113 -18.93 17.30 11.24
N SER A 114 -19.00 18.62 11.39
CA SER A 114 -18.56 19.59 10.38
C SER A 114 -17.09 19.95 10.59
N ILE A 115 -16.38 20.28 9.51
CA ILE A 115 -15.02 20.84 9.62
C ILE A 115 -15.12 22.30 10.08
N ALA A 116 -14.21 22.71 10.97
CA ALA A 116 -14.11 24.08 11.43
C ALA A 116 -13.81 25.03 10.26
N PRO A 117 -14.28 26.29 10.27
CA PRO A 117 -14.05 27.22 9.16
C PRO A 117 -12.56 27.36 8.79
N ALA A 118 -12.26 27.52 7.50
CA ALA A 118 -10.90 27.53 6.94
C ALA A 118 -9.90 28.37 7.76
N LYS A 119 -10.27 29.58 8.18
CA LYS A 119 -9.42 30.48 8.99
C LYS A 119 -8.93 29.86 10.31
N TYR A 120 -9.71 28.98 10.94
CA TYR A 120 -9.33 28.29 12.16
C TYR A 120 -8.34 27.17 11.87
N ILE A 121 -8.59 26.42 10.79
CA ILE A 121 -7.68 25.36 10.34
C ILE A 121 -6.35 25.95 9.91
N GLU A 122 -6.35 27.00 9.09
CA GLU A 122 -5.11 27.68 8.66
C GLU A 122 -4.31 28.17 9.87
N ARG A 123 -4.97 28.86 10.82
CA ARG A 123 -4.29 29.32 12.04
C ARG A 123 -3.71 28.15 12.83
N TYR A 124 -4.47 27.09 13.03
CA TYR A 124 -4.01 25.90 13.76
C TYR A 124 -2.81 25.24 13.08
N LEU A 125 -2.84 25.06 11.75
CA LEU A 125 -1.71 24.49 11.00
C LEU A 125 -0.47 25.40 11.08
N ARG A 126 -0.64 26.73 11.00
CA ARG A 126 0.48 27.68 11.20
C ARG A 126 1.08 27.62 12.61
N GLU A 127 0.25 27.48 13.64
CA GLU A 127 0.70 27.31 15.02
C GLU A 127 1.49 26.01 15.22
N LEU A 128 1.23 24.99 14.40
CA LEU A 128 1.99 23.76 14.32
C LEU A 128 3.27 23.86 13.47
N GLY A 129 3.54 25.03 12.88
CA GLY A 129 4.73 25.28 12.05
C GLY A 129 4.57 24.94 10.57
N LEU A 130 3.36 24.61 10.12
CA LEU A 130 3.10 24.38 8.70
C LEU A 130 2.99 25.72 7.95
N ASP A 131 3.57 25.74 6.77
CA ASP A 131 3.50 26.84 5.83
C ASP A 131 3.27 26.31 4.41
N ASN A 132 3.31 27.19 3.41
CA ASN A 132 3.09 26.82 2.02
C ASN A 132 4.27 26.07 1.37
N TYR A 133 5.37 25.87 2.09
CA TYR A 133 6.55 25.12 1.63
C TYR A 133 6.64 23.73 2.27
N SER A 134 5.81 23.46 3.27
CA SER A 134 5.76 22.17 3.97
C SER A 134 5.34 21.04 3.03
N LYS A 135 6.04 19.91 3.11
CA LYS A 135 5.61 18.64 2.51
C LYS A 135 4.87 17.84 3.58
N ILE A 136 3.58 17.61 3.39
CA ILE A 136 2.72 17.02 4.41
C ILE A 136 2.58 15.52 4.10
N VAL A 137 2.86 14.67 5.08
CA VAL A 137 2.57 13.23 5.00
C VAL A 137 1.65 12.86 6.14
N ILE A 138 0.46 12.38 5.79
CA ILE A 138 -0.56 11.95 6.76
C ILE A 138 -0.49 10.44 6.87
N TYR A 139 -0.28 9.93 8.08
CA TYR A 139 -0.41 8.51 8.37
C TYR A 139 -1.49 8.27 9.42
N GLY A 140 -2.03 7.06 9.41
CA GLY A 140 -3.11 6.67 10.28
C GLY A 140 -3.12 5.17 10.49
N ASN A 141 -4.25 4.66 10.94
CA ASN A 141 -4.58 3.24 10.92
C ASN A 141 -5.85 3.07 10.07
N ASP A 142 -6.49 1.91 10.12
CA ASP A 142 -7.67 1.60 9.31
C ASP A 142 -8.97 2.28 9.81
N ASN A 143 -8.87 3.45 10.45
CA ASN A 143 -10.00 4.22 10.99
C ASN A 143 -10.51 5.34 10.05
N CYS A 144 -9.94 5.46 8.85
CA CYS A 144 -10.27 6.46 7.82
C CYS A 144 -10.01 7.93 8.19
N LEU A 145 -9.42 8.23 9.36
CA LEU A 145 -9.20 9.62 9.80
C LEU A 145 -8.11 10.32 8.98
N GLN A 146 -7.10 9.59 8.51
CA GLN A 146 -6.08 10.10 7.58
C GLN A 146 -6.72 10.64 6.30
N GLY A 147 -7.69 9.90 5.74
CA GLY A 147 -8.43 10.32 4.55
C GLY A 147 -9.27 11.57 4.81
N ARG A 148 -9.82 11.72 6.02
CA ARG A 148 -10.57 12.92 6.41
C ARG A 148 -9.69 14.16 6.51
N VAL A 149 -8.48 14.03 7.05
CA VAL A 149 -7.49 15.12 7.11
C VAL A 149 -7.04 15.49 5.70
N TYR A 150 -6.71 14.50 4.86
CA TYR A 150 -6.39 14.73 3.44
C TYR A 150 -7.52 15.49 2.72
N TRP A 151 -8.75 15.00 2.85
CA TRP A 151 -9.91 15.64 2.23
C TRP A 151 -10.13 17.08 2.73
N MET A 152 -9.97 17.33 4.02
CA MET A 152 -10.06 18.68 4.58
C MET A 152 -9.03 19.62 3.95
N LEU A 153 -7.77 19.20 3.87
CA LEU A 153 -6.69 20.02 3.31
C LEU A 153 -6.97 20.35 1.84
N LYS A 154 -7.34 19.35 1.04
CA LYS A 154 -7.71 19.56 -0.37
C LYS A 154 -8.98 20.41 -0.53
N MET A 155 -9.99 20.23 0.33
CA MET A 155 -11.23 21.00 0.29
C MET A 155 -11.00 22.50 0.57
N TYR A 156 -10.02 22.84 1.41
CA TYR A 156 -9.63 24.24 1.65
C TYR A 156 -8.58 24.79 0.68
N GLY A 157 -8.21 24.03 -0.36
CA GLY A 157 -7.27 24.50 -1.39
C GLY A 157 -5.82 24.52 -0.92
N CYS A 158 -5.42 23.58 -0.06
CA CYS A 158 -4.01 23.38 0.26
C CYS A 158 -3.27 22.85 -0.99
N ASP A 159 -2.44 23.72 -1.58
CA ASP A 159 -1.65 23.43 -2.78
C ASP A 159 -0.31 22.73 -2.47
N ASN A 160 0.04 22.59 -1.19
CA ASN A 160 1.19 21.80 -0.77
C ASN A 160 1.12 20.35 -1.29
N GLU A 161 2.27 19.70 -1.35
CA GLU A 161 2.33 18.25 -1.50
C GLU A 161 1.76 17.61 -0.23
N VAL A 162 0.64 16.89 -0.37
CA VAL A 162 -0.14 16.24 0.70
C VAL A 162 -0.57 14.86 0.24
#